data_AF-A0A496SB76-F1
#
_entry.id   AF-A0A496SB76-F1
#
_cell.length_a   1.000
_cell.length_b   1.000
_cell.length_c   1.000
_cell.angle_alpha   90.00
_cell.angle_beta   90.00
_cell.angle_gamma   90.00
#
_symmetry.space_group_name_H-M   'P 1'
#
loop_
_entity.id
_entity.type
_entity.pdbx_description
1 polymer ?
#
loop_
_entity_poly.entity_id
_entity_poly.type
_entity_poly.pdbx_seq_one_letter_code
_entity_poly.pdbx_strand_id
1 'polypeptide(L)' 'MGQELTIVTTKELSRILKLSPYTIYRMISDGRLPPETYIVIGRYPPRRDGDKGYVRRRFILEKVLEALGKEVKDEGTGKA' A
#
# COMPACT_ATOMS: atom_id res chain seq x y z
N MET A 1 -22.23 -0.21 -12.64
CA MET A 1 -21.06 0.16 -13.46
C MET A 1 -19.82 -0.27 -12.68
N GLY A 2 -19.10 -1.29 -13.15
CA GLY A 2 -17.88 -1.75 -12.46
C GLY A 2 -16.73 -0.80 -12.77
N GLN A 3 -16.12 -0.20 -11.74
CA GLN A 3 -14.82 0.45 -11.90
C GLN A 3 -13.79 -0.64 -12.19
N GLU A 4 -13.02 -0.48 -13.27
CA GLU A 4 -11.87 -1.31 -13.54
C GLU A 4 -10.77 -0.94 -12.54
N LEU A 5 -10.35 -1.93 -11.73
CA LEU A 5 -9.34 -1.73 -10.69
C LEU A 5 -7.96 -2.08 -11.24
N THR A 6 -7.01 -1.14 -11.15
CA THR A 6 -5.66 -1.34 -11.65
C THR A 6 -4.81 -2.07 -10.61
N ILE A 7 -4.44 -3.31 -10.91
CA ILE A 7 -3.61 -4.14 -10.02
C ILE A 7 -2.13 -4.02 -10.40
N VAL A 8 -1.31 -3.50 -9.48
CA VAL A 8 0.13 -3.27 -9.69
C VAL A 8 1.00 -4.05 -8.70
N THR A 9 2.26 -4.32 -9.07
CA THR A 9 3.29 -4.83 -8.15
C THR A 9 3.82 -3.74 -7.22
N THR A 10 4.51 -4.14 -6.14
CA THR A 10 5.29 -3.20 -5.32
C THR A 10 6.30 -2.38 -6.14
N LYS A 11 6.91 -2.97 -7.18
CA LYS A 11 7.91 -2.30 -8.02
C LYS A 11 7.27 -1.24 -8.92
N GLU A 12 6.11 -1.53 -9.49
CA GLU A 12 5.34 -0.56 -10.28
C GLU A 12 4.81 0.55 -9.38
N LEU A 13 4.23 0.21 -8.23
CA LEU A 13 3.76 1.20 -7.27
C LEU A 13 4.88 2.12 -6.78
N SER A 14 6.06 1.56 -6.50
CA SER A 14 7.27 2.31 -6.15
C SER A 14 7.63 3.35 -7.20
N ARG A 15 7.53 3.00 -8.49
CA ARG A 15 7.78 3.95 -9.60
C ARG A 15 6.71 5.02 -9.70
N ILE A 16 5.43 4.65 -9.57
CA ILE A 16 4.30 5.57 -9.65
C ILE A 16 4.35 6.61 -8.53
N LEU A 17 4.53 6.15 -7.28
CA LEU A 17 4.56 7.01 -6.11
C LEU A 17 5.93 7.69 -5.88
N LYS A 18 6.95 7.31 -6.66
CA LYS A 18 8.36 7.73 -6.46
C LYS A 18 8.87 7.44 -5.04
N LEU A 19 8.43 6.31 -4.46
CA LEU A 19 8.82 5.84 -3.12
C LEU A 19 9.64 4.56 -3.22
N SER A 20 10.53 4.32 -2.26
CA SER A 20 11.23 3.03 -2.17
C SER A 20 10.25 1.90 -1.82
N PRO A 21 10.49 0.64 -2.26
CA PRO A 21 9.68 -0.50 -1.83
C PRO A 21 9.64 -0.65 -0.30
N TYR A 22 10.74 -0.33 0.38
CA TYR A 22 10.81 -0.34 1.84
C TYR A 22 9.85 0.67 2.48
N THR A 23 9.77 1.88 1.92
CA THR A 23 8.80 2.89 2.37
C THR A 23 7.37 2.38 2.23
N ILE A 24 7.03 1.75 1.11
CA ILE A 24 5.69 1.16 0.91
C ILE A 24 5.40 0.09 1.98
N TYR A 25 6.36 -0.78 2.30
CA TYR A 25 6.19 -1.77 3.37
C TYR A 25 6.02 -1.15 4.77
N ARG A 26 6.74 -0.06 5.05
CA ARG A 26 6.53 0.70 6.28
C ARG A 26 5.14 1.29 6.35
N MET A 27 4.64 1.89 5.27
CA MET A 27 3.28 2.45 5.23
C MET A 27 2.20 1.40 5.51
N ILE A 28 2.39 0.14 5.09
CA ILE A 28 1.49 -0.96 5.48
C ILE A 28 1.61 -1.28 6.97
N SER A 29 2.83 -1.34 7.49
CA SER A 29 3.10 -1.65 8.90
C SER A 29 2.59 -0.56 9.84
N ASP A 30 2.69 0.69 9.40
CA ASP A 30 2.24 1.89 10.10
C ASP A 30 0.72 2.13 9.95
N GLY A 31 0.02 1.26 9.19
CA GLY A 31 -1.43 1.34 8.98
C GLY A 31 -1.89 2.37 7.94
N ARG A 32 -0.98 3.14 7.35
CA ARG A 32 -1.29 4.14 6.29
C ARG A 32 -1.82 3.52 5.01
N LEU A 33 -1.41 2.29 4.70
CA LEU A 33 -1.99 1.48 3.62
C LEU A 33 -2.82 0.33 4.20
N PRO A 34 -4.15 0.52 4.36
CA PRO A 34 -5.01 -0.49 4.97
C PRO A 34 -5.11 -1.77 4.12
N PRO A 35 -5.55 -2.90 4.71
CA PRO A 35 -5.62 -4.20 4.03
C PRO A 35 -6.45 -4.20 2.73
N GLU A 36 -7.43 -3.33 2.60
CA GLU A 36 -8.23 -3.14 1.38
C GLU A 36 -7.44 -2.58 0.18
N THR A 37 -6.25 -2.01 0.40
CA THR A 37 -5.40 -1.44 -0.65
C THR A 37 -4.57 -2.50 -1.37
N TYR A 38 -4.49 -3.73 -0.86
CA TYR A 38 -3.64 -4.76 -1.41
C TYR A 38 -4.23 -6.16 -1.30
N ILE A 39 -3.74 -7.04 -2.16
CA ILE A 39 -4.06 -8.46 -2.18
C ILE A 39 -2.79 -9.23 -1.83
N VAL A 40 -2.88 -10.12 -0.85
CA VAL A 40 -1.78 -11.03 -0.50
C VAL A 40 -1.77 -12.19 -1.50
N ILE A 41 -0.71 -12.31 -2.28
CA ILE A 41 -0.57 -13.37 -3.30
C ILE A 41 0.42 -14.46 -2.91
N GLY A 42 1.10 -14.31 -1.77
CA GLY A 42 2.00 -15.33 -1.26
C GLY A 42 2.59 -14.93 0.08
N ARG A 43 2.82 -15.93 0.93
CA ARG A 43 3.54 -15.79 2.20
C ARG A 43 4.70 -16.76 2.16
N TYR A 44 5.91 -16.25 2.35
CA TYR A 44 7.12 -17.03 2.39
C TYR A 44 7.57 -17.15 3.84
N PRO A 45 7.86 -18.37 4.32
CA PRO A 45 8.37 -18.54 5.67
C PRO A 45 9.74 -17.84 5.82
N PRO A 46 10.11 -17.46 7.06
CA PRO A 46 11.46 -17.03 7.38
C PRO A 46 12.50 -17.99 6.80
N ARG A 47 13.60 -17.48 6.26
CA ARG A 47 14.71 -18.33 5.80
C ARG A 47 15.74 -18.63 6.88
N ARG A 48 15.72 -17.89 7.99
CA ARG A 48 16.63 -18.00 9.15
C ARG A 48 15.91 -17.61 10.43
N ASP A 49 16.41 -18.08 11.57
CA ASP A 49 15.94 -17.64 12.88
C ASP A 49 16.15 -16.12 13.04
N GLY A 50 15.08 -15.44 13.47
CA GLY A 50 15.03 -13.98 13.59
C GLY A 50 14.61 -13.22 12.32
N ASP A 51 14.49 -13.89 11.17
CA ASP A 51 13.94 -13.28 9.95
C ASP A 51 12.40 -13.23 10.02
N LYS A 52 11.81 -12.10 9.62
CA LYS A 52 10.35 -11.99 9.49
C LYS A 52 10.01 -12.40 8.06
N GLY A 53 9.33 -13.53 7.90
CA GLY A 53 8.94 -14.06 6.60
C GLY A 53 8.35 -13.01 5.67
N TYR A 54 8.55 -13.18 4.37
CA TYR A 54 8.17 -12.18 3.37
C TYR A 54 6.74 -12.40 2.87
N VAL A 55 5.92 -11.33 2.87
CA VAL A 55 4.56 -11.37 2.32
C VAL A 55 4.53 -10.63 0.98
N ARG A 56 4.30 -11.39 -0.10
CA ARG A 56 4.18 -10.86 -1.45
C ARG A 56 2.78 -10.30 -1.67
N ARG A 57 2.71 -9.03 -2.07
CA ARG A 57 1.46 -8.28 -2.26
C ARG A 57 1.35 -7.74 -3.68
N ARG A 58 0.11 -7.60 -4.14
CA ARG A 58 -0.28 -6.74 -5.27
C ARG A 58 -1.11 -5.59 -4.71
N PHE A 59 -1.05 -4.43 -5.31
CA PHE A 59 -1.73 -3.23 -4.84
C PHE A 59 -2.81 -2.83 -5.83
N ILE A 60 -3.94 -2.36 -5.29
CA ILE A 60 -5.02 -1.76 -6.06
C ILE A 60 -4.74 -0.27 -6.09
N LEU A 61 -4.29 0.24 -7.25
CA LEU A 61 -3.73 1.58 -7.36
C LEU A 61 -4.72 2.65 -6.88
N GLU A 62 -5.98 2.54 -7.28
CA GLU A 62 -7.04 3.49 -6.95
C GLU A 62 -7.26 3.55 -5.43
N LYS A 63 -7.25 2.39 -4.75
CA LYS A 63 -7.40 2.30 -3.31
C LYS A 63 -6.18 2.82 -2.56
N VAL A 64 -4.98 2.59 -3.09
CA VAL A 64 -3.75 3.20 -2.56
C VAL A 64 -3.83 4.72 -2.68
N LEU A 65 -4.17 5.25 -3.86
CA LEU A 65 -4.30 6.70 -4.06
C LEU A 65 -5.44 7.29 -3.22
N GLU A 66 -6.54 6.57 -3.01
CA GLU A 66 -7.62 6.97 -2.09
C GLU A 66 -7.11 7.04 -0.64
N ALA A 67 -6.38 6.04 -0.16
CA ALA A 67 -5.83 6.02 1.20
C ALA A 67 -4.81 7.15 1.42
N LEU A 68 -3.93 7.39 0.45
CA LEU A 68 -2.95 8.48 0.51
C LEU A 68 -3.58 9.85 0.29
N GLY A 69 -4.64 9.93 -0.51
CA GLY A 69 -5.40 11.15 -0.77
C GLY A 69 -6.32 11.53 0.40
N LYS A 70 -6.77 10.56 1.21
CA LYS A 70 -7.42 10.82 2.50
C LYS A 70 -6.48 11.51 3.49
N GLU A 71 -5.17 11.32 3.40
CA GLU A 71 -4.20 12.09 4.21
C GLU A 71 -4.01 13.54 3.73
N VAL A 72 -4.55 13.97 2.56
CA VAL A 72 -4.39 15.35 2.05
C VAL A 72 -5.64 16.21 2.27
N LYS A 73 -6.71 15.67 2.87
CA LYS A 73 -7.95 16.41 3.16
C LYS A 73 -8.37 16.37 4.64
N ASP A 74 -7.41 16.50 5.55
CA ASP A 74 -7.69 16.86 6.95
C ASP A 74 -6.94 18.13 7.40
N GLU A 75 -6.48 18.96 6.45
CA GLU A 75 -5.91 20.28 6.77
C GLU A 75 -6.49 21.36 5.83
N GLY A 76 -7.81 21.53 5.82
CA GLY A 76 -8.40 22.66 5.10
C GLY A 76 -9.90 22.67 4.86
N THR A 77 -10.73 22.55 5.89
CA THR A 77 -12.06 23.19 5.98
C THR A 77 -12.49 23.09 7.46
N GLY A 78 -12.52 24.11 8.31
CA GLY A 78 -12.91 25.50 8.09
C GLY A 78 -14.40 25.67 8.32
N LYS A 79 -14.83 26.02 9.55
CA LYS A 79 -15.91 26.97 9.92
C LYS A 79 -16.41 26.78 11.35
N ALA A 80 -16.11 27.74 12.22
CA ALA A 80 -17.10 28.62 12.90
C ALA A 80 -16.35 29.81 13.51
#